data_AF-A0A7S2UTT8-F1
#
_entry.id   AF-A0A7S2UTT8-F1
#
_cell.length_a   1.000
_cell.length_b   1.000
_cell.length_c   1.000
_cell.angle_alpha   90.00
_cell.angle_beta   90.00
_cell.angle_gamma   90.00
#
_symmetry.space_group_name_H-M   'P 1'
#
loop_
_entity.id
_entity.type
_entity.pdbx_description
1 polymer ?
#
loop_
_entity_poly.entity_id
_entity_poly.type
_entity_poly.pdbx_seq_one_letter_code
_entity_poly.pdbx_strand_id
1 'polypeptide(L)'
;PDSGRWDWDGLRRKVAQYGARNSLLLAPMPTASTSQILGNNESFEPYTSNMYSRRVLAGEFAVVNKYLLADLTERGLWTADVRTQIMADGGSVQNVTCIPDELKALYKTVWEIKQRAMIDMAADRGAYICQSQSLNV
;
A
#
# COMPACT_ATOMS: atom_id res chain seq x y z
N PRO A 1 12.31 21.89 2.66
CA PRO A 1 10.95 21.34 2.80
C PRO A 1 10.09 22.30 3.58
N ASP A 2 8.98 22.75 2.99
CA ASP A 2 8.23 23.90 3.51
C ASP A 2 7.27 23.53 4.66
N SER A 3 7.21 22.24 5.01
CA SER A 3 6.31 21.72 6.05
C SER A 3 6.70 22.10 7.48
N GLY A 4 7.92 22.57 7.73
CA GLY A 4 8.42 22.94 9.06
C GLY A 4 8.50 21.79 10.08
N ARG A 5 8.23 20.53 9.68
CA ARG A 5 8.20 19.38 10.59
C ARG A 5 9.57 19.03 11.19
N TRP A 6 10.65 19.35 10.48
CA TRP A 6 12.02 19.02 10.87
C TRP A 6 12.96 20.20 10.63
N ASP A 7 13.94 20.42 11.52
CA ASP A 7 15.00 21.42 11.37
C ASP A 7 16.08 20.95 10.39
N TRP A 8 15.82 21.16 9.10
CA TRP A 8 16.76 20.81 8.03
C TRP A 8 18.04 21.64 8.06
N ASP A 9 17.99 22.88 8.55
CA ASP A 9 19.15 23.76 8.62
C ASP A 9 20.09 23.32 9.75
N GLY A 10 19.55 22.94 10.90
CA GLY A 10 20.31 22.31 11.98
C GLY A 10 20.96 21.00 11.55
N LEU A 11 20.23 20.16 10.81
CA LEU A 11 20.81 18.93 10.25
C LEU A 11 21.95 19.24 9.27
N ARG A 12 21.78 20.20 8.36
CA ARG A 12 22.81 20.62 7.40
C ARG A 12 24.07 21.12 8.11
N ARG A 13 23.93 21.92 9.18
CA ARG A 13 25.05 22.38 10.01
C ARG A 13 25.81 21.21 10.64
N LYS A 14 25.09 20.22 11.20
CA LYS A 14 25.71 19.02 11.78
C LYS A 14 26.47 18.19 10.73
N VAL A 15 25.87 17.97 9.56
CA VAL A 15 26.52 17.22 8.47
C VAL A 15 27.77 17.96 7.97
N ALA A 16 27.75 19.29 7.89
CA ALA A 16 28.93 20.07 7.52
C ALA A 16 30.07 19.97 8.57
N GLN A 17 29.73 19.93 9.86
CA GLN A 17 30.71 19.85 10.94
C GLN A 17 31.32 18.46 11.12
N TYR A 18 30.48 17.41 11.07
CA TYR A 18 30.86 16.05 11.46
C TYR A 18 30.92 15.07 10.27
N GLY A 19 30.46 15.48 9.10
CA GLY A 19 30.28 14.61 7.94
C GLY A 19 29.11 13.65 8.10
N ALA A 20 29.00 12.73 7.15
CA ALA A 20 28.11 11.58 7.18
C ALA A 20 28.91 10.29 6.97
N ARG A 21 28.54 9.22 7.66
CA ARG A 21 29.26 7.93 7.56
C ARG A 21 29.00 7.20 6.23
N ASN A 22 27.81 7.38 5.68
CA ASN A 22 27.33 6.70 4.48
C ASN A 22 27.14 7.70 3.35
N SER A 23 27.53 7.33 2.13
CA SER A 23 27.33 8.16 0.93
C SER A 23 25.85 8.22 0.51
N LEU A 24 25.10 7.13 0.71
CA LEU A 24 23.69 6.96 0.37
C LEU A 24 22.98 6.19 1.50
N LEU A 25 21.70 6.47 1.72
CA LEU A 25 20.92 5.97 2.87
C LEU A 25 19.58 5.31 2.50
N LEU A 26 18.83 5.87 1.55
CA LEU A 26 17.44 5.47 1.28
C LEU A 26 17.28 4.95 -0.16
N ALA A 27 16.70 3.75 -0.26
CA ALA A 27 16.30 3.11 -1.51
C ALA A 27 15.13 2.15 -1.23
N PRO A 28 13.86 2.60 -1.34
CA PRO A 28 12.70 1.73 -1.16
C PRO A 28 12.70 0.56 -2.15
N MET A 29 12.85 -0.65 -1.62
CA MET A 29 12.95 -1.90 -2.37
C MET A 29 11.59 -2.63 -2.45
N PRO A 30 11.46 -3.66 -3.31
CA PRO A 30 10.38 -4.63 -3.22
C PRO A 30 10.49 -5.40 -1.90
N THR A 31 9.37 -5.58 -1.21
CA THR A 31 9.34 -6.23 0.11
C THR A 31 8.50 -7.49 0.12
N ALA A 32 8.26 -8.12 -1.03
CA ALA A 32 7.42 -9.31 -1.20
C ALA A 32 7.48 -10.29 0.00
N SER A 33 8.63 -10.88 0.30
CA SER A 33 8.75 -11.89 1.37
C SER A 33 8.61 -11.31 2.77
N THR A 34 9.23 -10.17 3.06
CA THR A 34 9.24 -9.59 4.42
C THR A 34 7.90 -8.96 4.79
N SER A 35 7.24 -8.28 3.85
CA SER A 35 5.88 -7.76 4.02
C SER A 35 4.89 -8.90 4.23
N GLN A 36 5.02 -10.01 3.51
CA GLN A 36 4.20 -11.21 3.75
C GLN A 36 4.42 -11.81 5.14
N ILE A 37 5.66 -11.92 5.62
CA ILE A 37 5.96 -12.41 6.97
C ILE A 37 5.31 -11.51 8.04
N LEU A 38 5.32 -10.19 7.82
CA LEU A 38 4.72 -9.22 8.73
C LEU A 38 3.21 -8.99 8.50
N GLY A 39 2.62 -9.60 7.48
CA GLY A 39 1.22 -9.41 7.10
C GLY A 39 0.89 -7.97 6.64
N ASN A 40 1.84 -7.30 5.98
CA ASN A 40 1.70 -5.97 5.40
C ASN A 40 1.53 -6.03 3.87
N ASN A 41 1.10 -4.91 3.27
CA ASN A 41 1.17 -4.76 1.82
C ASN A 41 2.63 -4.57 1.37
N GLU A 42 2.90 -4.83 0.10
CA GLU A 42 4.23 -4.67 -0.46
C GLU A 42 4.61 -3.19 -0.61
N SER A 43 5.76 -2.84 -0.03
CA SER A 43 6.44 -1.56 -0.20
C SER A 43 5.49 -0.35 -0.05
N PHE A 44 5.52 0.57 -1.00
CA PHE A 44 4.63 1.74 -1.10
C PHE A 44 3.53 1.54 -2.14
N GLU A 45 3.24 0.29 -2.52
CA GLU A 45 2.25 -0.03 -3.55
C GLU A 45 0.82 0.02 -2.99
N PRO A 46 -0.18 0.32 -3.84
CA PRO A 46 -1.57 0.08 -3.49
C PRO A 46 -1.86 -1.41 -3.38
N TYR A 47 -3.02 -1.77 -2.82
CA TYR A 47 -3.45 -3.17 -2.83
C TYR A 47 -3.75 -3.61 -4.26
N THR A 48 -3.08 -4.67 -4.73
CA THR A 48 -3.37 -5.26 -6.04
C THR A 48 -4.77 -5.87 -6.09
N SER A 49 -5.21 -6.42 -4.97
CA SER A 49 -6.53 -7.05 -4.82
C SER A 49 -6.94 -7.04 -3.34
N ASN A 50 -8.23 -6.82 -3.04
CA ASN A 50 -8.72 -6.98 -1.67
C ASN A 50 -9.05 -8.43 -1.32
N MET A 51 -9.09 -9.35 -2.30
CA MET A 51 -9.24 -10.76 -2.03
C MET A 51 -8.61 -11.60 -3.13
N TYR A 52 -7.64 -12.43 -2.75
CA TYR A 52 -6.92 -13.29 -3.68
C TYR A 52 -6.82 -14.71 -3.14
N SER A 53 -6.63 -15.66 -4.05
CA SER A 53 -6.46 -17.06 -3.69
C SER A 53 -4.98 -17.40 -3.51
N ARG A 54 -4.65 -18.04 -2.38
CA ARG A 54 -3.29 -18.47 -2.06
C ARG A 54 -3.22 -20.00 -2.05
N ARG A 55 -2.43 -20.55 -2.96
CA ARG A 55 -2.10 -21.98 -2.98
C ARG A 55 -0.94 -22.28 -2.03
N VAL A 56 -1.15 -23.26 -1.17
CA VAL A 56 -0.13 -23.88 -0.29
C VAL A 56 -0.20 -25.40 -0.46
N LEU A 57 0.79 -26.12 0.08
CA LEU A 57 0.81 -27.59 0.00
C LEU A 57 -0.45 -28.25 0.59
N ALA A 58 -1.11 -27.58 1.55
CA ALA A 58 -2.33 -28.04 2.20
C ALA A 58 -3.64 -27.67 1.46
N GLY A 59 -3.56 -26.98 0.32
CA GLY A 59 -4.74 -26.58 -0.47
C GLY A 59 -4.73 -25.11 -0.89
N GLU A 60 -5.89 -24.63 -1.32
CA GLU A 60 -6.10 -23.27 -1.81
C GLU A 60 -6.97 -22.47 -0.83
N PHE A 61 -6.44 -21.36 -0.31
CA PHE A 61 -7.08 -20.55 0.71
C PHE A 61 -7.33 -19.13 0.20
N ALA A 62 -8.57 -18.65 0.34
CA ALA A 62 -8.89 -17.25 0.05
C ALA A 62 -8.31 -16.35 1.15
N VAL A 63 -7.45 -15.41 0.76
CA VAL A 63 -6.89 -14.37 1.62
C VAL A 63 -7.61 -13.07 1.32
N VAL A 64 -8.20 -12.47 2.36
CA VAL A 64 -8.90 -11.18 2.28
C VAL A 64 -8.01 -10.10 2.89
N ASN A 65 -8.08 -8.88 2.36
CA ASN A 65 -7.51 -7.71 3.01
C ASN A 65 -8.10 -7.58 4.42
N LYS A 66 -7.25 -7.77 5.43
CA LYS A 66 -7.64 -7.80 6.85
C LYS A 66 -8.36 -6.52 7.29
N TYR A 67 -8.03 -5.38 6.67
CA TYR A 67 -8.65 -4.10 6.97
C TYR A 67 -10.08 -4.04 6.42
N LEU A 68 -10.28 -4.42 5.15
CA LEU A 68 -11.61 -4.52 4.54
C LEU A 68 -12.51 -5.48 5.32
N LEU A 69 -11.98 -6.65 5.70
CA LEU A 69 -12.72 -7.63 6.47
C LEU A 69 -13.19 -7.05 7.81
N ALA A 70 -12.32 -6.33 8.53
CA ALA A 70 -12.67 -5.69 9.79
C ALA A 70 -13.78 -4.65 9.60
N ASP A 71 -13.61 -3.75 8.62
CA ASP A 71 -14.56 -2.67 8.32
C ASP A 71 -15.94 -3.17 7.89
N LEU A 72 -15.99 -4.25 7.10
CA LEU A 72 -17.24 -4.88 6.68
C LEU A 72 -17.89 -5.65 7.83
N THR A 73 -17.11 -6.29 8.70
CA THR A 73 -17.63 -7.03 9.85
C THR A 73 -18.22 -6.08 10.89
N GLU A 74 -17.54 -4.98 11.19
CA GLU A 74 -18.01 -3.95 12.13
C GLU A 74 -19.34 -3.33 11.68
N ARG A 75 -19.53 -3.17 10.37
CA ARG A 75 -20.77 -2.65 9.77
C ARG A 75 -21.84 -3.72 9.51
N GLY A 76 -21.59 -4.98 9.84
CA GLY A 76 -22.51 -6.09 9.58
C GLY A 76 -22.75 -6.39 8.10
N LEU A 77 -21.82 -5.97 7.22
CA LEU A 77 -21.89 -6.13 5.77
C LEU A 77 -21.16 -7.38 5.27
N TRP A 78 -20.38 -8.05 6.12
CA TRP A 78 -19.65 -9.25 5.74
C TRP A 78 -20.57 -10.48 5.65
N THR A 79 -21.01 -10.79 4.44
CA THR A 79 -21.86 -11.96 4.14
C THR A 79 -21.23 -12.89 3.11
N ALA A 80 -21.76 -14.11 2.98
CA ALA A 80 -21.31 -15.07 1.97
C ALA A 80 -21.48 -14.54 0.54
N ASP A 81 -22.56 -13.80 0.28
CA ASP A 81 -22.85 -13.18 -1.01
C ASP A 81 -21.84 -12.08 -1.33
N VAL A 82 -21.54 -11.20 -0.36
CA VAL A 82 -20.53 -10.15 -0.50
C VAL A 82 -19.15 -10.75 -0.78
N ARG A 83 -18.77 -11.80 -0.03
CA ARG A 83 -17.52 -12.51 -0.28
C ARG A 83 -17.49 -13.07 -1.71
N THR A 84 -18.57 -13.72 -2.15
CA THR A 84 -18.63 -14.33 -3.48
C THR A 84 -18.55 -13.28 -4.58
N GLN A 85 -19.23 -12.14 -4.39
CA GLN A 85 -19.20 -11.02 -5.32
C GLN A 85 -17.79 -10.41 -5.43
N ILE A 86 -17.13 -10.13 -4.31
CA ILE A 86 -15.75 -9.61 -4.32
C ILE A 86 -14.80 -10.60 -5.02
N MET A 87 -15.01 -11.91 -4.88
CA MET A 87 -14.21 -12.92 -5.59
C MET A 87 -14.44 -12.87 -7.10
N ALA A 88 -15.71 -12.77 -7.50
CA ALA A 88 -16.11 -12.67 -8.91
C ALA A 88 -15.57 -11.40 -9.57
N ASP A 89 -15.48 -10.31 -8.82
CA ASP A 89 -14.93 -9.03 -9.24
C ASP A 89 -13.38 -8.94 -9.11
N GLY A 90 -12.69 -10.08 -8.95
CA GLY A 90 -11.22 -10.12 -8.88
C GLY A 90 -10.62 -9.42 -7.63
N GLY A 91 -11.42 -9.25 -6.58
CA GLY A 91 -11.07 -8.54 -5.36
C GLY A 91 -11.36 -7.04 -5.38
N SER A 92 -12.08 -6.55 -6.39
CA SER A 92 -12.66 -5.21 -6.37
C SER A 92 -13.90 -5.16 -5.47
N VAL A 93 -14.14 -4.00 -4.85
CA VAL A 93 -15.35 -3.73 -4.04
C VAL A 93 -16.32 -2.77 -4.75
N GLN A 94 -15.95 -2.24 -5.93
CA GLN A 94 -16.68 -1.14 -6.56
C GLN A 94 -18.11 -1.53 -6.98
N ASN A 95 -18.29 -2.76 -7.44
CA ASN A 95 -19.58 -3.29 -7.93
C ASN A 95 -20.47 -3.86 -6.82
N VAL A 96 -19.98 -3.95 -5.58
CA VAL A 96 -20.76 -4.50 -4.47
C VAL A 96 -21.72 -3.43 -3.95
N THR A 97 -23.02 -3.60 -4.22
CA THR A 97 -24.05 -2.57 -3.96
C THR A 97 -24.22 -2.20 -2.49
N CYS A 98 -24.06 -3.16 -1.57
CA CYS A 98 -24.22 -2.91 -0.13
C CYS A 98 -23.02 -2.23 0.54
N ILE A 99 -21.88 -2.11 -0.15
CA ILE A 99 -20.69 -1.43 0.39
C ILE A 99 -20.84 0.09 0.16
N PRO A 100 -20.76 0.92 1.22
CA PRO A 100 -20.82 2.37 1.11
C PRO A 100 -19.70 2.97 0.24
N ASP A 101 -19.98 4.10 -0.40
CA ASP A 101 -19.02 4.77 -1.30
C ASP A 101 -17.73 5.19 -0.60
N GLU A 102 -17.78 5.51 0.70
CA GLU A 102 -16.59 5.80 1.51
C GLU A 102 -15.61 4.61 1.53
N LEU A 103 -16.12 3.38 1.70
CA LEU A 103 -15.30 2.18 1.73
C LEU A 103 -14.83 1.80 0.34
N LYS A 104 -15.69 1.99 -0.67
CA LYS A 104 -15.29 1.81 -2.07
C LYS A 104 -14.14 2.75 -2.45
N ALA A 105 -14.18 4.00 -1.98
CA ALA A 105 -13.10 4.95 -2.20
C ALA A 105 -11.80 4.55 -1.48
N LEU A 106 -11.90 4.02 -0.25
CA LEU A 106 -10.75 3.60 0.56
C LEU A 106 -10.08 2.32 0.03
N TYR A 107 -10.87 1.34 -0.38
CA TYR A 107 -10.39 0.02 -0.80
C TYR A 107 -10.26 -0.12 -2.32
N LYS A 108 -9.91 0.99 -3.00
CA LYS A 108 -9.56 0.93 -4.42
C LYS A 108 -8.35 0.03 -4.63
N THR A 109 -8.45 -0.84 -5.63
CA THR A 109 -7.32 -1.64 -6.06
C THR A 109 -6.38 -0.83 -6.95
N VAL A 110 -5.16 -1.30 -7.19
CA VAL A 110 -4.19 -0.66 -8.09
C VAL A 110 -4.78 -0.41 -9.50
N TRP A 111 -5.68 -1.27 -9.95
CA TRP A 111 -6.35 -1.19 -11.25
C TRP A 111 -7.38 -0.06 -11.33
N GLU A 112 -7.84 0.44 -10.19
CA GLU A 112 -8.86 1.48 -10.05
C GLU A 112 -8.24 2.86 -9.76
N ILE A 113 -6.94 2.89 -9.50
CA ILE A 113 -6.18 4.11 -9.20
C ILE A 113 -5.52 4.63 -10.47
N LYS A 114 -5.63 5.94 -10.71
CA LYS A 114 -4.95 6.59 -11.84
C LYS A 114 -3.45 6.46 -11.67
N GLN A 115 -2.78 5.79 -12.61
CA GLN A 115 -1.31 5.61 -12.58
C GLN A 115 -0.54 6.94 -12.55
N ARG A 116 -1.09 8.01 -13.13
CA ARG A 116 -0.51 9.35 -13.00
C ARG A 116 -0.37 9.80 -11.54
N ALA A 117 -1.36 9.51 -10.69
CA ALA A 117 -1.30 9.84 -9.27
C ALA A 117 -0.19 9.05 -8.56
N MET A 118 0.04 7.80 -8.96
CA MET A 118 1.15 6.99 -8.45
C MET A 118 2.51 7.61 -8.81
N ILE A 119 2.66 8.07 -10.06
CA ILE A 119 3.88 8.75 -10.53
C ILE A 119 4.09 10.07 -9.78
N ASP A 120 3.04 10.88 -9.62
CA ASP A 120 3.13 12.15 -8.89
C ASP A 120 3.54 11.92 -7.43
N MET A 121 2.92 10.94 -6.75
CA MET A 121 3.30 10.54 -5.39
C MET A 121 4.73 9.95 -5.30
N ALA A 122 5.20 9.28 -6.35
CA ALA A 122 6.55 8.77 -6.44
C ALA A 122 7.56 9.91 -6.61
N ALA A 123 7.23 10.94 -7.38
CA ALA A 123 8.03 12.15 -7.53
C ALA A 123 8.11 12.95 -6.21
N ASP A 124 6.98 13.15 -5.53
CA ASP A 124 6.92 13.87 -4.25
C ASP A 124 7.82 13.25 -3.18
N ARG A 125 7.79 11.92 -3.02
CA ARG A 125 8.67 11.22 -2.08
C ARG A 125 10.12 11.15 -2.58
N GLY A 126 10.32 11.16 -3.90
CA GLY A 126 11.63 11.11 -4.55
C GLY A 126 12.56 12.24 -4.11
N ALA A 127 12.03 13.43 -3.78
CA ALA A 127 12.79 14.55 -3.24
C ALA A 127 13.54 14.24 -1.92
N TYR A 128 13.17 13.15 -1.24
CA TYR A 128 13.75 12.71 0.04
C TYR A 128 14.50 11.38 -0.07
N ILE A 129 14.64 10.82 -1.28
CA ILE A 129 15.32 9.55 -1.55
C ILE A 129 16.63 9.85 -2.28
N CYS A 130 17.76 9.45 -1.71
CA CYS A 130 19.07 9.72 -2.30
C CYS A 130 19.47 8.73 -3.42
N GLN A 131 18.78 7.60 -3.53
CA GLN A 131 18.96 6.62 -4.61
C GLN A 131 17.75 6.67 -5.57
N SER A 132 16.98 5.58 -5.62
CA SER A 132 15.74 5.44 -6.38
C SER A 132 14.77 4.54 -5.61
N GLN A 133 13.67 4.17 -6.25
CA GLN A 133 12.62 3.32 -5.70
C GLN A 133 12.13 2.34 -6.77
N SER A 134 11.74 1.14 -6.34
CA SER A 134 11.15 0.12 -7.22
C SER A 134 9.66 0.39 -7.42
N LEU A 135 9.31 1.19 -8.44
CA LEU A 135 7.93 1.52 -8.78
C LEU A 135 7.40 0.60 -9.89
N ASN A 136 6.41 -0.22 -9.58
CA ASN A 136 5.62 -0.96 -10.57
C ASN A 136 4.54 -0.07 -11.20
N VAL A 137 4.18 -0.36 -12.46
CA VAL A 137 3.14 0.34 -13.24
C VAL A 137 2.28 -0.67 -13.98
#